data_AF-A0A382C9M2-F1
#
_entry.id   AF-A0A382C9M2-F1
#
_cell.length_a   1.000
_cell.length_b   1.000
_cell.length_c   1.000
_cell.angle_alpha   90.00
_cell.angle_beta   90.00
_cell.angle_gamma   90.00
#
_symmetry.space_group_name_H-M   'P 1'
#
loop_
_entity.id
_entity.type
_entity.pdbx_description
1 polymer ?
#
loop_
_entity_poly.entity_id
_entity_poly.type
_entity_poly.pdbx_seq_one_letter_code
_entity_poly.pdbx_strand_id
1 'polypeptide(L)'
;MTAKVKLKKFPVENMSARSFPDALTRYMNEISKIKPLTRDEEYKLGCQIIEGDITALQKLVQRNLKYVVSIASKYRGCGLSIQDLIEEGNIGIIQATKRFDPSRKVK
;
A
#
# COMPACT_ATOMS: atom_id res chain seq x y z
N MET A 1 -20.32 45.66 -40.88
CA MET A 1 -19.33 44.75 -41.49
C MET A 1 -18.83 43.77 -40.42
N THR A 2 -19.49 42.63 -40.28
CA THR A 2 -19.18 41.61 -39.25
C THR A 2 -18.21 40.58 -39.83
N ALA A 3 -16.94 40.62 -39.41
CA ALA A 3 -15.96 39.61 -39.78
C ALA A 3 -16.18 38.33 -38.95
N LYS A 4 -16.64 37.25 -39.60
CA LYS A 4 -16.68 35.91 -39.02
C LYS A 4 -15.24 35.38 -38.91
N VAL A 5 -14.71 35.29 -37.70
CA VAL A 5 -13.44 34.61 -37.44
C VAL A 5 -13.65 33.10 -37.61
N LYS A 6 -12.96 32.52 -38.60
CA LYS A 6 -13.02 31.09 -38.92
C LYS A 6 -12.09 30.35 -37.94
N LEU A 7 -12.67 29.76 -36.90
CA LEU A 7 -11.93 28.88 -35.98
C LEU A 7 -11.43 27.66 -36.74
N LYS A 8 -10.11 27.55 -36.89
CA LYS A 8 -9.44 26.39 -37.45
C LYS A 8 -9.53 25.27 -36.39
N LYS A 9 -10.34 24.25 -36.64
CA LYS A 9 -10.39 23.05 -35.80
C LYS A 9 -9.04 22.35 -35.92
N PHE A 10 -8.24 22.37 -34.86
CA PHE A 10 -7.06 21.52 -34.74
C PHE A 10 -7.52 20.07 -34.56
N PRO A 11 -6.95 19.11 -35.29
CA PRO A 11 -7.23 17.71 -35.05
C PRO A 11 -6.66 17.37 -33.67
N VAL A 12 -7.54 17.07 -32.72
CA VAL A 12 -7.16 16.38 -31.48
C VAL A 12 -6.91 14.93 -31.88
N GLU A 13 -5.77 14.69 -32.55
CA GLU A 13 -5.23 13.34 -32.67
C GLU A 13 -4.97 12.84 -31.25
N ASN A 14 -5.43 11.60 -30.99
CA ASN A 14 -5.29 10.87 -29.75
C ASN A 14 -3.84 10.90 -29.25
N MET A 15 -3.51 11.94 -28.49
CA MET A 15 -2.41 11.92 -27.56
C MET A 15 -2.92 11.03 -26.43
N SER A 16 -2.77 9.71 -26.57
CA SER A 16 -2.84 8.82 -25.43
C SER A 16 -1.78 9.34 -24.48
N ALA A 17 -2.21 10.13 -23.50
CA ALA A 17 -1.36 10.68 -22.48
C ALA A 17 -0.44 9.54 -22.04
N ARG A 18 0.88 9.76 -22.07
CA ARG A 18 1.79 8.85 -21.39
C ARG A 18 1.25 8.73 -19.97
N SER A 19 0.56 7.63 -19.69
CA SER A 19 -0.14 7.42 -18.44
C SER A 19 0.94 7.31 -17.38
N PHE A 20 1.21 8.40 -16.68
CA PHE A 20 1.94 8.30 -15.43
C PHE A 20 1.23 7.22 -14.61
N PRO A 21 1.96 6.24 -14.05
CA PRO A 21 1.33 5.21 -13.23
C PRO A 21 0.52 5.91 -12.14
N ASP A 22 -0.75 5.57 -12.03
CA ASP A 22 -1.58 6.04 -10.93
C ASP A 22 -0.88 5.72 -9.58
N ALA A 23 -1.10 6.56 -8.57
CA ALA A 23 -0.41 6.47 -7.28
C ALA A 23 -0.53 5.07 -6.67
N LEU A 24 -1.68 4.42 -6.84
CA LEU A 24 -1.91 3.04 -6.41
C LEU A 24 -1.03 2.04 -7.17
N THR A 25 -0.86 2.21 -8.47
CA THR A 25 -0.01 1.36 -9.30
C THR A 25 1.45 1.47 -8.86
N ARG A 26 1.92 2.69 -8.57
CA ARG A 26 3.27 2.91 -8.05
C ARG A 26 3.45 2.24 -6.68
N TYR A 27 2.50 2.43 -5.77
CA TYR A 27 2.50 1.79 -4.45
C TYR A 27 2.56 0.27 -4.56
N MET A 28 1.71 -0.34 -5.40
CA MET A 28 1.70 -1.79 -5.64
C MET A 28 3.05 -2.29 -6.16
N ASN A 29 3.65 -1.56 -7.09
CA ASN A 29 4.98 -1.89 -7.61
C ASN A 29 6.08 -1.79 -6.54
N GLU A 30 6.02 -0.80 -5.65
CA GLU A 30 6.99 -0.65 -4.56
C GLU A 30 6.87 -1.78 -3.55
N ILE A 31 5.66 -2.08 -3.07
CA ILE A 31 5.46 -3.14 -2.10
C ILE A 31 5.74 -4.52 -2.71
N SER A 32 5.56 -4.71 -4.02
CA SER A 32 5.84 -5.99 -4.70
C SER A 32 7.30 -6.43 -4.56
N LYS A 33 8.23 -5.49 -4.35
CA LYS A 33 9.67 -5.74 -4.19
C LYS A 33 10.06 -6.11 -2.77
N ILE A 34 9.17 -5.90 -1.79
CA ILE A 34 9.44 -6.18 -0.39
C ILE A 34 9.51 -7.70 -0.18
N LYS A 35 10.63 -8.20 0.35
CA LYS A 35 10.75 -9.62 0.70
C LYS A 35 9.91 -9.91 1.96
N PRO A 36 9.38 -11.13 2.15
CA PRO A 36 8.79 -11.50 3.44
C PRO A 36 9.87 -11.66 4.51
N LEU A 37 9.52 -11.51 5.78
CA LEU A 37 10.42 -11.84 6.89
C LEU A 37 10.48 -13.36 7.08
N THR A 38 11.62 -13.85 7.53
CA THR A 38 11.75 -15.19 8.10
C THR A 38 11.27 -15.17 9.55
N ARG A 39 10.93 -16.34 10.08
CA ARG A 39 10.46 -16.49 11.46
C ARG A 39 11.45 -15.95 12.49
N ASP A 40 12.74 -16.14 12.26
CA ASP A 40 13.79 -15.66 13.16
C ASP A 40 13.93 -14.13 13.11
N GLU A 41 13.75 -13.52 11.93
CA GLU A 41 13.72 -12.07 11.78
C GLU A 41 12.48 -11.46 12.46
N GLU A 42 11.31 -12.09 12.33
CA GLU A 42 10.09 -11.66 13.02
C GLU A 42 10.26 -11.72 14.53
N TYR A 43 10.85 -12.79 15.05
CA TYR A 43 11.13 -12.93 16.49
C TYR A 43 12.06 -11.82 16.98
N LYS A 44 13.17 -11.57 16.26
CA LYS A 44 14.12 -10.50 16.61
C LYS A 44 13.47 -9.12 16.62
N LEU A 45 12.70 -8.79 15.57
CA LEU A 45 11.97 -7.52 15.51
C LEU A 45 10.94 -7.43 16.63
N GLY A 46 10.22 -8.51 16.93
CA GLY A 46 9.27 -8.57 18.03
C GLY A 46 9.91 -8.27 19.38
N CYS A 47 11.09 -8.83 19.67
CA CYS A 47 11.82 -8.53 20.90
C CYS A 47 12.18 -7.03 20.99
N GLN A 48 12.69 -6.45 19.90
CA GLN A 48 13.04 -5.02 19.84
C GLN A 48 11.81 -4.12 20.02
N ILE A 49 10.65 -4.52 19.50
CA ILE A 49 9.38 -3.79 19.66
C ILE A 49 8.96 -3.74 21.13
N ILE A 50 9.13 -4.83 21.89
CA ILE A 50 8.85 -4.85 23.33
C ILE A 50 9.76 -3.88 24.09
N GLU A 51 11.01 -3.75 23.66
CA GLU A 51 11.97 -2.77 24.20
C GLU A 51 11.64 -1.33 23.79
N GLY A 52 10.62 -1.11 22.95
CA GLY A 52 10.17 0.20 22.51
C GLY A 52 10.81 0.71 21.22
N ASP A 53 11.49 -0.14 20.46
CA ASP A 53 12.12 0.25 19.18
C ASP A 53 11.05 0.50 18.10
N ILE A 54 10.78 1.78 17.87
CA ILE A 54 9.85 2.25 16.82
C ILE A 54 10.35 1.86 15.43
N THR A 55 11.65 1.78 15.20
CA THR A 55 12.24 1.39 13.91
C THR A 55 11.97 -0.08 13.62
N ALA A 56 12.08 -0.93 14.65
CA ALA A 56 11.70 -2.34 14.54
C ALA A 56 10.20 -2.51 14.21
N LEU A 57 9.33 -1.72 14.85
CA LEU A 57 7.90 -1.70 14.56
C LEU A 57 7.62 -1.30 13.11
N GLN A 58 8.22 -0.20 12.64
CA GLN A 58 8.07 0.26 11.26
C GLN A 58 8.55 -0.80 10.27
N LYS A 59 9.70 -1.44 10.55
CA LYS A 59 10.25 -2.49 9.70
C LYS A 59 9.32 -3.70 9.65
N LEU A 60 8.79 -4.16 10.79
CA LEU A 60 7.85 -5.29 10.81
C LEU A 60 6.58 -4.98 10.00
N VAL A 61 6.00 -3.79 10.19
CA VAL A 61 4.82 -3.34 9.44
C VAL A 61 5.11 -3.27 7.93
N GLN A 62 6.21 -2.63 7.52
CA GLN A 62 6.58 -2.49 6.11
C GLN A 62 6.75 -3.85 5.42
N ARG A 63 7.32 -4.84 6.12
CA ARG A 63 7.55 -6.19 5.59
C ARG A 63 6.25 -6.97 5.39
N ASN A 64 5.17 -6.53 5.99
CA ASN A 64 3.85 -7.15 5.89
C ASN A 64 2.86 -6.38 5.00
N LEU A 65 3.26 -5.30 4.30
CA LEU A 65 2.36 -4.55 3.42
C LEU A 65 1.74 -5.41 2.31
N LYS A 66 2.49 -6.38 1.76
CA LYS A 66 1.94 -7.35 0.80
C LYS A 66 0.80 -8.18 1.40
N TYR A 67 0.93 -8.57 2.66
CA TYR A 67 -0.08 -9.33 3.36
C TYR A 67 -1.35 -8.49 3.54
N VAL A 68 -1.22 -7.22 3.95
CA VAL A 68 -2.35 -6.29 4.04
C VAL A 68 -3.12 -6.22 2.72
N VAL A 69 -2.42 -6.00 1.60
CA VAL A 69 -3.05 -5.96 0.27
C VAL A 69 -3.74 -7.29 -0.09
N SER A 70 -3.15 -8.42 0.29
CA SER A 70 -3.74 -9.74 0.03
C SER A 70 -5.05 -9.96 0.80
N ILE A 71 -5.16 -9.40 2.02
CA ILE A 71 -6.37 -9.46 2.82
C ILE A 71 -7.40 -8.45 2.32
N ALA A 72 -7.01 -7.18 2.09
CA ALA A 72 -7.87 -6.13 1.56
C ALA A 72 -8.51 -6.54 0.22
N SER A 73 -7.78 -7.24 -0.64
CA SER A 73 -8.28 -7.71 -1.93
C SER A 73 -9.47 -8.68 -1.81
N LYS A 74 -9.62 -9.39 -0.67
CA LYS A 74 -10.75 -10.28 -0.41
C LYS A 74 -12.05 -9.54 -0.11
N TYR A 75 -11.97 -8.26 0.26
CA TYR A 75 -13.11 -7.41 0.60
C TYR A 75 -13.50 -6.43 -0.52
N ARG A 76 -12.96 -6.62 -1.73
CA ARG A 76 -13.39 -5.84 -2.89
C ARG A 76 -14.88 -6.05 -3.15
N GLY A 77 -15.57 -4.96 -3.50
CA GLY A 77 -17.01 -4.99 -3.77
C GLY A 77 -17.88 -4.87 -2.52
N CYS A 78 -17.29 -4.74 -1.32
CA CYS A 78 -18.03 -4.52 -0.06
C CYS A 78 -18.37 -3.04 0.22
N GLY A 79 -18.42 -2.18 -0.81
CA GLY A 79 -18.82 -0.78 -0.67
C GLY A 79 -17.70 0.22 -0.35
N LEU A 80 -16.47 -0.23 -0.12
CA LEU A 80 -15.28 0.61 0.04
C LEU A 80 -14.34 0.47 -1.17
N SER A 81 -13.55 1.51 -1.43
CA SER A 81 -12.48 1.42 -2.44
C SER A 81 -11.37 0.50 -1.94
N ILE A 82 -10.58 -0.06 -2.86
CA ILE A 82 -9.42 -0.88 -2.48
C ILE A 82 -8.38 -0.07 -1.70
N GLN A 83 -8.28 1.25 -1.95
CA GLN A 83 -7.36 2.13 -1.23
C GLN A 83 -7.79 2.25 0.25
N ASP A 84 -9.07 2.49 0.50
CA ASP A 84 -9.59 2.60 1.87
C ASP A 84 -9.41 1.29 2.64
N LEU A 85 -9.69 0.15 2.00
CA LEU A 85 -9.49 -1.18 2.60
C LEU A 85 -8.01 -1.44 2.95
N ILE A 86 -7.08 -0.96 2.12
CA ILE A 86 -5.65 -1.07 2.38
C ILE A 86 -5.26 -0.19 3.57
N GLU A 87 -5.76 1.04 3.64
CA GLU A 87 -5.42 1.93 4.75
C GLU A 87 -5.96 1.43 6.09
N GLU A 88 -7.20 0.94 6.14
CA GLU A 88 -7.75 0.29 7.35
C GLU A 88 -6.93 -0.95 7.74
N GLY A 89 -6.51 -1.74 6.75
CA GLY A 89 -5.63 -2.89 6.98
C GLY A 89 -4.25 -2.49 7.52
N ASN A 90 -3.68 -1.37 7.04
CA ASN A 90 -2.41 -0.81 7.53
C ASN A 90 -2.53 -0.34 8.99
N ILE A 91 -3.64 0.31 9.34
CA ILE A 91 -3.92 0.71 10.73
C ILE A 91 -4.05 -0.54 11.60
N GLY A 92 -4.79 -1.55 11.12
CA GLY A 92 -4.97 -2.82 11.81
C GLY A 92 -3.65 -3.52 12.12
N ILE A 93 -2.72 -3.60 11.15
CA ILE A 93 -1.43 -4.25 11.37
C ILE A 93 -0.52 -3.47 12.32
N ILE A 94 -0.55 -2.13 12.30
CA ILE A 94 0.18 -1.31 13.27
C ILE A 94 -0.32 -1.60 14.69
N GLN A 95 -1.65 -1.64 14.88
CA GLN A 95 -2.26 -1.92 16.18
C GLN A 95 -1.95 -3.35 16.65
N ALA A 96 -2.00 -4.34 15.74
CA ALA A 96 -1.65 -5.72 16.05
C ALA A 96 -0.17 -5.85 16.44
N THR A 97 0.73 -5.18 15.71
CA THR A 97 2.18 -5.19 15.98
C THR A 97 2.52 -4.62 17.36
N LYS A 98 1.85 -3.54 17.78
CA LYS A 98 2.03 -2.97 19.13
C LYS A 98 1.65 -3.92 20.26
N ARG A 99 0.81 -4.91 19.99
CA ARG A 99 0.31 -5.89 20.98
C ARG A 99 0.90 -7.28 20.76
N PHE A 100 1.77 -7.43 19.78
CA PHE A 100 2.32 -8.71 19.38
C PHE A 100 3.30 -9.21 20.45
N ASP A 101 3.14 -10.47 20.86
CA ASP A 101 4.04 -11.15 21.77
C ASP A 101 4.83 -12.20 20.98
N PRO A 102 6.12 -11.98 20.69
CA PRO A 102 6.97 -12.89 19.91
C PRO A 102 7.24 -14.21 20.64
N SER A 103 7.04 -14.29 21.97
CA SER A 103 7.22 -15.52 22.73
C SER A 103 6.08 -16.53 22.47
N ARG A 104 4.89 -16.01 22.16
CA ARG A 104 3.74 -16.81 21.78
C ARG A 104 3.96 -17.22 20.34
N LYS A 105 4.36 -18.48 20.10
CA LYS A 105 4.63 -19.09 18.78
C LYS A 105 3.39 -19.23 17.89
N VAL A 106 2.45 -18.29 17.98
CA VAL A 106 1.23 -18.22 17.17
C VAL A 106 1.63 -17.77 15.76
N LYS A 107 1.11 -18.46 14.75
CA LYS A 107 1.23 -18.07 13.35
C LYS A 107 0.06 -17.18 12.96
#